data_AF-A0A968X514-F1
#
_entry.id   AF-A0A968X514-F1
#
_cell.length_a   1.000
_cell.length_b   1.000
_cell.length_c   1.000
_cell.angle_alpha   90.00
_cell.angle_beta   90.00
_cell.angle_gamma   90.00
#
_symmetry.space_group_name_H-M   'P 1'
#
loop_
_entity.id
_entity.type
_entity.pdbx_description
1 polymer ?
#
loop_
_entity_poly.entity_id
_entity_poly.type
_entity_poly.pdbx_seq_one_letter_code
_entity_poly.pdbx_strand_id
1 'polypeptide(L)'
;MILIHATHEAGSKVGGIGAVLDGLLSAPSYLAEVERSLVVGPIKTTDAAEMERLFAPQNKLSVFYFADGGQINCPQPLADLLSGIERAFGVRLLYGTREFGGVAHEVILVDASDINPERLGKFKYYAWEKFGLDCAKFEHEPEFSQHLAAAEPAVAAARDYWLLAIGKRLRRGQ
;
A
#
# COMPACT_ATOMS: atom_id res chain seq x y z
N MET A 1 -9.10 -8.31 -14.99
CA MET A 1 -7.67 -8.41 -14.56
C MET A 1 -7.44 -7.44 -13.42
N ILE A 2 -6.60 -7.79 -12.42
CA ILE A 2 -6.20 -6.86 -11.34
C ILE A 2 -4.77 -6.39 -11.60
N LEU A 3 -4.54 -5.08 -11.58
CA LEU A 3 -3.21 -4.49 -11.76
C LEU A 3 -2.79 -3.74 -10.49
N ILE A 4 -1.54 -3.94 -10.06
CA ILE A 4 -1.00 -3.34 -8.85
C ILE A 4 0.00 -2.25 -9.23
N HIS A 5 -0.19 -1.04 -8.71
CA HIS A 5 0.70 0.10 -8.90
C HIS A 5 1.44 0.37 -7.60
N ALA A 6 2.75 0.13 -7.56
CA ALA A 6 3.57 0.44 -6.39
C ALA A 6 4.22 1.82 -6.56
N THR A 7 3.95 2.75 -5.64
CA THR A 7 4.42 4.15 -5.73
C THR A 7 4.45 4.84 -4.38
N HIS A 8 5.40 5.76 -4.18
CA HIS A 8 5.44 6.63 -2.99
C HIS A 8 4.32 7.68 -2.98
N GLU A 9 3.69 7.95 -4.12
CA GLU A 9 2.55 8.87 -4.24
C GLU A 9 1.18 8.14 -4.13
N ALA A 10 1.16 6.92 -3.59
CA ALA A 10 -0.08 6.15 -3.43
C ALA A 10 -1.09 6.84 -2.49
N GLY A 11 -0.58 7.38 -1.38
CA GLY A 11 -1.39 8.02 -0.34
C GLY A 11 -1.75 9.46 -0.67
N SER A 12 -0.80 10.24 -1.20
CA SER A 12 -1.04 11.63 -1.59
C SER A 12 -0.21 11.99 -2.80
N LYS A 13 -0.76 12.90 -3.62
CA LYS A 13 -0.06 13.47 -4.78
C LYS A 13 0.89 14.56 -4.29
N VAL A 14 2.18 14.34 -4.52
CA VAL A 14 3.26 15.27 -4.13
C VAL A 14 3.92 15.87 -5.38
N GLY A 15 3.95 15.15 -6.49
CA GLY A 15 4.69 15.54 -7.68
C GLY A 15 4.14 14.98 -8.99
N GLY A 16 5.07 14.76 -9.93
CA GLY A 16 4.74 14.34 -11.28
C GLY A 16 4.18 12.93 -11.37
N ILE A 17 4.57 12.01 -10.47
CA ILE A 17 4.09 10.62 -10.52
C ILE A 17 2.61 10.57 -10.18
N GLY A 18 2.14 11.33 -9.20
CA GLY A 18 0.72 11.43 -8.89
C GLY A 18 -0.08 12.02 -10.05
N ALA A 19 0.49 12.95 -10.83
CA ALA A 19 -0.15 13.45 -12.06
C ALA A 19 -0.24 12.38 -13.16
N VAL A 20 0.79 11.53 -13.29
CA VAL A 20 0.76 10.39 -14.21
C VAL A 20 -0.29 9.37 -13.76
N LEU A 21 -0.40 9.07 -12.47
CA LEU A 21 -1.43 8.17 -11.93
C LEU A 21 -2.83 8.72 -12.17
N ASP A 22 -3.06 10.02 -11.97
CA ASP A 22 -4.33 10.67 -12.30
C ASP A 22 -4.71 10.45 -13.77
N GLY A 23 -3.77 10.64 -14.69
CA GLY A 23 -4.02 10.44 -16.12
C GLY A 23 -4.21 8.97 -16.51
N LEU A 24 -3.34 8.08 -16.03
CA LEU A 24 -3.37 6.65 -16.35
C LEU A 24 -4.62 5.97 -15.80
N LEU A 25 -4.93 6.18 -14.51
CA LEU A 25 -6.01 5.49 -13.81
C LEU A 25 -7.40 6.03 -14.14
N SER A 26 -7.48 7.14 -14.86
CA SER A 26 -8.75 7.67 -15.42
C SER A 26 -8.86 7.50 -16.94
N ALA A 27 -7.81 7.02 -17.62
CA ALA A 27 -7.83 6.88 -19.07
C ALA A 27 -8.89 5.85 -19.51
N PRO A 28 -9.77 6.18 -20.48
CA PRO A 28 -10.80 5.25 -20.94
C PRO A 28 -10.24 3.91 -21.45
N SER A 29 -9.10 3.95 -22.14
CA SER A 29 -8.41 2.74 -22.62
C SER A 29 -7.89 1.87 -21.49
N TYR A 30 -7.45 2.47 -20.39
CA TYR A 30 -7.01 1.73 -19.21
C TYR A 30 -8.22 1.06 -18.52
N LEU A 31 -9.29 1.81 -18.32
CA LEU A 31 -10.52 1.33 -17.66
C LEU A 31 -11.25 0.24 -18.46
N ALA A 32 -11.09 0.23 -19.80
CA ALA A 32 -11.64 -0.82 -20.65
C ALA A 32 -10.97 -2.18 -20.43
N GLU A 33 -9.67 -2.19 -20.11
CA GLU A 33 -8.85 -3.41 -20.02
C GLU A 33 -8.57 -3.85 -18.57
N VAL A 34 -8.55 -2.88 -17.64
CA VAL A 34 -8.23 -3.13 -16.22
C VAL A 34 -9.47 -2.99 -15.37
N GLU A 35 -10.00 -4.15 -14.98
CA GLU A 35 -11.21 -4.28 -14.15
C GLU A 35 -11.03 -3.69 -12.74
N ARG A 36 -9.84 -3.85 -12.15
CA ARG A 36 -9.53 -3.33 -10.81
C ARG A 36 -8.07 -2.91 -10.72
N SER A 37 -7.82 -1.79 -10.05
CA SER A 37 -6.47 -1.35 -9.71
C SER A 37 -6.31 -1.30 -8.19
N LEU A 38 -5.16 -1.77 -7.72
CA LEU A 38 -4.70 -1.56 -6.35
C LEU A 38 -3.44 -0.69 -6.39
N VAL A 39 -3.49 0.48 -5.76
CA VAL A 39 -2.32 1.34 -5.59
C VAL A 39 -1.73 1.09 -4.21
N VAL A 40 -0.44 0.80 -4.14
CA VAL A 40 0.26 0.47 -2.89
C VAL A 40 1.44 1.39 -2.67
N GLY A 41 1.63 1.86 -1.44
CA GLY A 41 2.75 2.75 -1.13
C GLY A 41 3.03 2.90 0.36
N PRO A 42 4.18 3.47 0.71
CA PRO A 42 4.51 3.84 2.08
C PRO A 42 3.65 5.02 2.55
N ILE A 43 3.44 5.10 3.87
CA ILE A 43 3.00 6.30 4.60
C ILE A 43 3.76 6.39 5.92
N LYS A 44 3.76 7.57 6.54
CA LYS A 44 4.24 7.74 7.92
C LYS A 44 3.15 8.37 8.79
N THR A 45 2.47 7.57 9.59
CA THR A 45 1.37 8.06 10.45
C THR A 45 1.85 8.92 11.61
N THR A 46 3.16 8.88 11.91
CA THR A 46 3.78 9.78 12.89
C THR A 46 4.08 11.17 12.31
N ASP A 47 4.01 11.35 10.98
CA ASP A 47 4.12 12.65 10.33
C ASP A 47 2.73 13.31 10.25
N ALA A 48 2.50 14.29 11.12
CA ALA A 48 1.23 15.01 11.18
C ALA A 48 0.89 15.74 9.87
N ALA A 49 1.88 16.26 9.14
CA ALA A 49 1.66 16.97 7.88
C ALA A 49 1.35 16.01 6.72
N GLU A 50 1.95 14.82 6.72
CA GLU A 50 1.55 13.75 5.82
C GLU A 50 0.13 13.29 6.09
N MET A 51 -0.22 13.06 7.36
CA MET A 51 -1.57 12.64 7.76
C MET A 51 -2.63 13.70 7.46
N GLU A 52 -2.34 14.98 7.69
CA GLU A 52 -3.23 16.08 7.32
C GLU A 52 -3.50 16.07 5.81
N ARG A 53 -2.46 15.94 4.96
CA ARG A 53 -2.61 15.84 3.50
C ARG A 53 -3.37 14.59 3.07
N LEU A 54 -3.12 13.46 3.73
CA LEU A 54 -3.75 12.18 3.43
C LEU A 54 -5.26 12.23 3.65
N PHE A 55 -5.72 12.86 4.73
CA PHE A 55 -7.14 12.98 5.09
C PHE A 55 -7.81 14.25 4.60
N ALA A 56 -7.06 15.15 3.95
CA ALA A 56 -7.63 16.38 3.42
C ALA A 56 -8.72 16.08 2.37
N PRO A 57 -9.85 16.81 2.34
CA PRO A 57 -10.96 16.55 1.42
C PRO A 57 -10.55 16.46 -0.05
N GLN A 58 -9.56 17.26 -0.46
CA GLN A 58 -9.01 17.25 -1.83
C GLN A 58 -8.28 15.96 -2.20
N ASN A 59 -7.81 15.18 -1.23
CA ASN A 59 -7.16 13.91 -1.47
C ASN A 59 -8.17 12.78 -1.74
N LYS A 60 -9.46 13.01 -1.43
CA LYS A 60 -10.58 12.11 -1.77
C LYS A 60 -10.35 10.65 -1.35
N LEU A 61 -9.77 10.46 -0.17
CA LEU A 61 -9.52 9.17 0.44
C LEU A 61 -10.75 8.74 1.26
N SER A 62 -11.21 7.52 1.04
CA SER A 62 -12.19 6.83 1.89
C SER A 62 -11.54 5.62 2.53
N VAL A 63 -11.43 5.61 3.87
CA VAL A 63 -10.76 4.53 4.61
C VAL A 63 -11.76 3.44 5.02
N PHE A 64 -11.37 2.18 4.87
CA PHE A 64 -12.16 1.01 5.27
C PHE A 64 -11.47 0.19 6.35
N TYR A 65 -10.14 0.23 6.43
CA TYR A 65 -9.35 -0.40 7.47
C TYR A 65 -8.21 0.53 7.85
N PHE A 66 -8.11 0.85 9.13
CA PHE A 66 -6.98 1.51 9.77
C PHE A 66 -7.11 1.27 11.28
N ALA A 67 -6.50 0.19 11.76
CA ALA A 67 -6.66 -0.26 13.14
C ALA A 67 -6.16 0.76 14.17
N ASP A 68 -5.00 1.37 13.88
CA ASP A 68 -4.38 2.41 14.72
C ASP A 68 -5.27 3.67 14.87
N GLY A 69 -6.02 4.01 13.83
CA GLY A 69 -7.03 5.08 13.86
C GLY A 69 -8.42 4.65 14.34
N GLY A 70 -8.59 3.40 14.81
CA GLY A 70 -9.86 2.88 15.30
C GLY A 70 -10.93 2.63 14.22
N GLN A 71 -10.54 2.59 12.94
CA GLN A 71 -11.48 2.48 11.82
C GLN A 71 -11.41 1.09 11.17
N ILE A 72 -12.38 0.22 11.48
CA ILE A 72 -12.48 -1.11 10.88
C ILE A 72 -13.89 -1.28 10.30
N ASN A 73 -14.07 -0.76 9.09
CA ASN A 73 -15.32 -0.72 8.34
C ASN A 73 -15.23 -1.57 7.06
N CYS A 74 -14.71 -2.79 7.19
CA CYS A 74 -14.53 -3.72 6.07
C CYS A 74 -14.97 -5.15 6.46
N PRO A 75 -15.17 -6.06 5.49
CA PRO A 75 -15.55 -7.44 5.80
C PRO A 75 -14.50 -8.15 6.67
N GLN A 76 -14.95 -8.96 7.63
CA GLN A 76 -14.08 -9.66 8.59
C GLN A 76 -12.89 -10.39 7.96
N PRO A 77 -13.03 -11.15 6.84
CA PRO A 77 -11.87 -11.82 6.24
C PRO A 77 -10.76 -10.88 5.75
N LEU A 78 -11.12 -9.64 5.38
CA LEU A 78 -10.14 -8.62 5.01
C LEU A 78 -9.48 -8.01 6.26
N ALA A 79 -10.24 -7.74 7.31
CA ALA A 79 -9.68 -7.27 8.58
C ALA A 79 -8.72 -8.30 9.22
N ASP A 80 -9.09 -9.59 9.20
CA ASP A 80 -8.23 -10.67 9.70
C ASP A 80 -6.93 -10.79 8.90
N LEU A 81 -7.02 -10.66 7.57
CA LEU A 81 -5.88 -10.67 6.66
C LEU A 81 -4.94 -9.51 6.95
N LEU A 82 -5.45 -8.27 6.96
CA LEU A 82 -4.63 -7.08 7.16
C LEU A 82 -4.01 -7.06 8.56
N SER A 83 -4.79 -7.39 9.61
CA SER A 83 -4.26 -7.48 10.98
C SER A 83 -3.21 -8.60 11.13
N GLY A 84 -3.35 -9.69 10.38
CA GLY A 84 -2.35 -10.76 10.31
C GLY A 84 -1.01 -10.26 9.77
N ILE A 85 -1.04 -9.43 8.73
CA ILE A 85 0.16 -8.81 8.14
C ILE A 85 0.76 -7.79 9.10
N GLU A 86 -0.05 -6.90 9.69
CA GLU A 86 0.39 -5.95 10.71
C GLU A 86 1.16 -6.63 11.85
N ARG A 87 0.60 -7.71 12.41
CA ARG A 87 1.27 -8.49 13.47
C ARG A 87 2.52 -9.21 12.99
N ALA A 88 2.48 -9.78 11.79
CA ALA A 88 3.62 -10.55 11.27
C ALA A 88 4.83 -9.66 11.01
N PHE A 89 4.61 -8.47 10.45
CA PHE A 89 5.67 -7.55 10.05
C PHE A 89 5.97 -6.46 11.08
N GLY A 90 5.10 -6.19 12.06
CA GLY A 90 5.25 -5.04 12.94
C GLY A 90 4.98 -3.73 12.17
N VAL A 91 3.89 -3.67 11.41
CA VAL A 91 3.55 -2.48 10.60
C VAL A 91 2.12 -2.04 10.89
N ARG A 92 1.80 -0.82 10.46
CA ARG A 92 0.43 -0.31 10.43
C ARG A 92 -0.03 -0.23 8.97
N LEU A 93 -1.23 -0.72 8.70
CA LEU A 93 -1.83 -0.73 7.36
C LEU A 93 -3.05 0.17 7.32
N LEU A 94 -3.18 0.92 6.24
CA LEU A 94 -4.41 1.62 5.88
C LEU A 94 -4.89 1.06 4.55
N TYR A 95 -6.14 0.59 4.51
CA TYR A 95 -6.80 0.17 3.28
C TYR A 95 -8.07 0.98 3.05
N GLY A 96 -8.27 1.37 1.80
CA GLY A 96 -9.35 2.26 1.41
C GLY A 96 -9.52 2.38 -0.10
N THR A 97 -10.18 3.45 -0.52
CA THR A 97 -10.23 3.90 -1.90
C THR A 97 -9.81 5.35 -2.00
N ARG A 98 -9.15 5.73 -3.09
CA ARG A 98 -8.75 7.09 -3.40
C ARG A 98 -9.12 7.42 -4.84
N GLU A 99 -9.61 8.62 -5.10
CA GLU A 99 -9.86 9.05 -6.48
C GLU A 99 -8.57 9.47 -7.19
N PHE A 100 -8.38 8.95 -8.40
CA PHE A 100 -7.35 9.34 -9.36
C PHE A 100 -8.03 9.79 -10.64
N GLY A 101 -7.81 11.04 -11.04
CA GLY A 101 -8.49 11.62 -12.22
C GLY A 101 -10.03 11.50 -12.20
N GLY A 102 -10.64 11.46 -11.01
CA GLY A 102 -12.10 11.33 -10.83
C GLY A 102 -12.64 9.89 -10.77
N VAL A 103 -11.75 8.88 -10.78
CA VAL A 103 -12.13 7.47 -10.66
C VAL A 103 -11.56 6.90 -9.36
N ALA A 104 -12.39 6.25 -8.55
CA ALA A 104 -11.96 5.63 -7.30
C ALA A 104 -11.24 4.31 -7.55
N HIS A 105 -10.02 4.19 -7.02
CA HIS A 105 -9.22 2.96 -7.03
C HIS A 105 -8.86 2.55 -5.61
N GLU A 106 -8.59 1.26 -5.42
CA GLU A 106 -8.24 0.73 -4.10
C GLU A 106 -6.83 1.14 -3.73
N VAL A 107 -6.62 1.43 -2.45
CA VAL A 107 -5.31 1.81 -1.93
C VAL A 107 -4.94 0.98 -0.71
N ILE A 108 -3.69 0.54 -0.63
CA ILE A 108 -3.06 0.00 0.58
C ILE A 108 -1.84 0.85 0.89
N LEU A 109 -1.82 1.41 2.09
CA LEU A 109 -0.73 2.22 2.57
C LEU A 109 -0.06 1.52 3.75
N VAL A 110 1.27 1.56 3.78
CA VAL A 110 2.09 0.85 4.76
C VAL A 110 2.92 1.83 5.56
N ASP A 111 2.67 1.90 6.86
CA ASP A 111 3.61 2.51 7.79
C ASP A 111 4.49 1.43 8.42
N ALA A 112 5.77 1.47 8.05
CA ALA A 112 6.79 0.54 8.50
C ALA A 112 7.69 1.12 9.60
N SER A 113 7.25 2.16 10.32
CA SER A 113 8.03 2.80 11.39
C SER A 113 8.36 1.84 12.55
N ASP A 114 7.50 0.84 12.79
CA ASP A 114 7.67 -0.16 13.86
C ASP A 114 8.10 -1.54 13.33
N ILE A 115 8.62 -1.59 12.09
CA ILE A 115 8.94 -2.84 11.39
C ILE A 115 9.75 -3.80 12.26
N ASN A 116 9.39 -5.08 12.22
CA ASN A 116 10.11 -6.14 12.91
C ASN A 116 11.58 -6.18 12.42
N PRO A 117 12.57 -5.88 13.28
CA PRO A 117 13.96 -5.74 12.86
C PRO A 117 14.58 -7.07 12.40
N GLU A 118 14.11 -8.21 12.92
CA GLU A 118 14.58 -9.52 12.49
C GLU A 118 14.17 -9.81 11.04
N ARG A 119 12.91 -9.50 10.70
CA ARG A 119 12.41 -9.64 9.33
C ARG A 119 13.13 -8.70 8.37
N LEU A 120 13.25 -7.43 8.74
CA LEU A 120 13.97 -6.44 7.94
C LEU A 120 15.43 -6.86 7.72
N GLY A 121 16.11 -7.40 8.74
CA GLY A 121 17.47 -7.92 8.63
C GLY A 121 17.58 -9.09 7.66
N LYS A 122 16.64 -10.04 7.71
CA LYS A 122 16.57 -11.16 6.75
C LYS A 122 16.35 -10.67 5.32
N PHE A 123 15.47 -9.67 5.13
CA PHE A 123 15.24 -9.08 3.82
C PHE A 123 16.46 -8.34 3.28
N LYS A 124 17.15 -7.54 4.12
CA LYS A 124 18.42 -6.90 3.77
C LYS A 124 19.47 -7.91 3.32
N TYR A 125 19.62 -9.01 4.06
CA TYR A 125 20.52 -10.11 3.69
C TYR A 125 20.14 -10.72 2.33
N TYR A 126 18.85 -11.00 2.11
CA TYR A 126 18.36 -11.52 0.83
C TYR A 126 18.65 -10.55 -0.33
N ALA A 127 18.40 -9.25 -0.15
CA ALA A 127 18.64 -8.24 -1.17
C ALA A 127 20.13 -8.14 -1.53
N TRP A 128 21.00 -8.24 -0.53
CA TRP A 128 22.44 -8.33 -0.75
C TRP A 128 22.83 -9.61 -1.49
N GLU A 129 22.37 -10.78 -1.04
CA GLU A 129 22.73 -12.08 -1.63
C GLU A 129 22.26 -12.21 -3.10
N LYS A 130 21.06 -11.73 -3.41
CA LYS A 130 20.47 -11.86 -4.75
C LYS A 130 20.83 -10.75 -5.71
N PHE A 131 20.94 -9.51 -5.22
CA PHE A 131 21.07 -8.33 -6.08
C PHE A 131 22.35 -7.52 -5.81
N GLY A 132 23.15 -7.91 -4.81
CA GLY A 132 24.34 -7.15 -4.41
C GLY A 132 24.00 -5.82 -3.74
N LEU A 133 22.76 -5.62 -3.29
CA LEU A 133 22.33 -4.38 -2.63
C LEU A 133 22.84 -4.33 -1.19
N ASP A 134 23.88 -3.54 -0.97
CA ASP A 134 24.41 -3.25 0.35
C ASP A 134 23.61 -2.12 1.02
N CYS A 135 22.54 -2.50 1.73
CA CYS A 135 21.64 -1.54 2.39
C CYS A 135 22.34 -0.67 3.43
N ALA A 136 23.40 -1.17 4.09
CA ALA A 136 24.11 -0.43 5.14
C ALA A 136 24.69 0.90 4.64
N LYS A 137 24.99 1.00 3.34
CA LYS A 137 25.46 2.23 2.70
C LYS A 137 24.42 3.33 2.64
N PHE A 138 23.13 3.00 2.70
CA PHE A 138 22.03 3.94 2.45
C PHE A 138 21.08 4.07 3.64
N GLU A 139 21.28 3.32 4.73
CA GLU A 139 20.39 3.35 5.90
C GLU A 139 20.28 4.72 6.58
N HIS A 140 21.28 5.58 6.38
CA HIS A 140 21.24 6.97 6.84
C HIS A 140 20.25 7.84 6.07
N GLU A 141 19.82 7.43 4.87
CA GLU A 141 18.82 8.12 4.06
C GLU A 141 17.40 7.69 4.50
N PRO A 142 16.58 8.60 5.05
CA PRO A 142 15.27 8.25 5.60
C PRO A 142 14.33 7.62 4.56
N GLU A 143 14.34 8.14 3.33
CA GLU A 143 13.50 7.63 2.25
C GLU A 143 13.89 6.20 1.88
N PHE A 144 15.20 5.91 1.76
CA PHE A 144 15.66 4.55 1.46
C PHE A 144 15.17 3.57 2.55
N SER A 145 15.38 3.92 3.81
CA SER A 145 14.98 3.08 4.95
C SER A 145 13.47 2.85 4.99
N GLN A 146 12.67 3.89 4.72
CA GLN A 146 11.20 3.78 4.66
C GLN A 146 10.74 2.84 3.53
N HIS A 147 11.27 3.01 2.33
CA HIS A 147 10.88 2.17 1.18
C HIS A 147 11.33 0.72 1.35
N LEU A 148 12.54 0.51 1.87
CA LEU A 148 13.06 -0.82 2.15
C LEU A 148 12.21 -1.54 3.19
N ALA A 149 11.84 -0.85 4.27
CA ALA A 149 11.00 -1.41 5.33
C ALA A 149 9.56 -1.69 4.86
N ALA A 150 9.01 -0.85 4.00
CA ALA A 150 7.66 -1.02 3.46
C ALA A 150 7.55 -2.11 2.37
N ALA A 151 8.65 -2.54 1.75
CA ALA A 151 8.65 -3.38 0.56
C ALA A 151 7.97 -4.76 0.77
N GLU A 152 8.47 -5.57 1.71
CA GLU A 152 7.88 -6.90 1.98
C GLU A 152 6.42 -6.83 2.46
N PRO A 153 6.04 -5.97 3.44
CA PRO A 153 4.65 -5.87 3.85
C PRO A 153 3.72 -5.36 2.73
N ALA A 154 4.19 -4.45 1.86
CA ALA A 154 3.42 -4.02 0.69
C ALA A 154 3.15 -5.18 -0.28
N VAL A 155 4.17 -6.00 -0.58
CA VAL A 155 4.02 -7.19 -1.42
C VAL A 155 3.08 -8.20 -0.79
N ALA A 156 3.24 -8.47 0.52
CA ALA A 156 2.37 -9.39 1.24
C ALA A 156 0.91 -8.93 1.21
N ALA A 157 0.66 -7.65 1.50
CA ALA A 157 -0.68 -7.07 1.49
C ALA A 157 -1.31 -7.14 0.11
N ALA A 158 -0.59 -6.75 -0.95
CA ALA A 158 -1.11 -6.78 -2.30
C ALA A 158 -1.40 -8.21 -2.80
N ARG A 159 -0.48 -9.16 -2.53
CA ARG A 159 -0.64 -10.58 -2.89
C ARG A 159 -1.82 -11.22 -2.16
N ASP A 160 -1.89 -11.08 -0.85
CA ASP A 160 -2.90 -11.76 -0.05
C ASP A 160 -4.28 -11.14 -0.29
N TYR A 161 -4.33 -9.82 -0.47
CA TYR A 161 -5.53 -9.12 -0.94
C TYR A 161 -6.05 -9.70 -2.26
N TRP A 162 -5.16 -9.89 -3.24
CA TRP A 162 -5.51 -10.46 -4.53
C TRP A 162 -6.05 -11.89 -4.41
N LEU A 163 -5.41 -12.74 -3.60
CA LEU A 163 -5.88 -14.11 -3.33
C LEU A 163 -7.28 -14.12 -2.70
N LEU A 164 -7.54 -13.23 -1.73
CA LEU A 164 -8.86 -13.07 -1.12
C LEU A 164 -9.90 -12.60 -2.15
N ALA A 165 -9.55 -11.66 -3.02
CA ALA A 165 -10.43 -11.14 -4.07
C ALA A 165 -10.82 -12.23 -5.10
N ILE A 166 -9.88 -13.08 -5.51
CA ILE A 166 -10.16 -14.21 -6.41
C ILE A 166 -11.05 -15.24 -5.72
N GLY A 167 -10.78 -15.57 -4.46
CA GLY A 167 -11.60 -16.51 -3.69
C GLY A 167 -13.07 -16.09 -3.60
N LYS A 168 -13.34 -14.78 -3.49
CA LYS A 168 -14.72 -14.24 -3.56
C LYS A 168 -15.35 -14.39 -4.95
N ARG A 169 -14.58 -14.22 -6.03
CA ARG A 169 -15.08 -14.34 -7.41
C ARG A 169 -15.49 -15.78 -7.73
N LEU A 170 -14.69 -16.77 -7.34
CA LEU A 170 -15.01 -18.18 -7.54
C LEU A 170 -16.30 -18.61 -6.83
N ARG A 171 -16.58 -18.03 -5.64
CA ARG A 171 -17.81 -18.33 -4.87
C ARG A 171 -19.08 -17.61 -5.37
N ARG A 172 -18.96 -16.57 -6.21
CA ARG A 172 -20.10 -15.84 -6.80
C ARG A 172 -20.51 -16.39 -8.18
N GLY A 173 -19.72 -17.28 -8.77
CA GLY A 173 -19.99 -17.94 -10.05
C GLY A 173 -20.54 -19.37 -9.94
N GLN A 174 -20.95 -19.79 -8.74
CA GLN A 174 -21.75 -20.98 -8.46
C GLN A 174 -23.12 -20.54 -7.96
#